data_AF-A0A7C7H7C4-F1
#
_entry.id   AF-A0A7C7H7C4-F1
#
_cell.length_a   1.000
_cell.length_b   1.000
_cell.length_c   1.000
_cell.angle_alpha   90.00
_cell.angle_beta   90.00
_cell.angle_gamma   90.00
#
_symmetry.space_group_name_H-M   'P 1'
#
loop_
_entity.id
_entity.type
_entity.pdbx_description
1 polymer ?
#
loop_
_entity_poly.entity_id
_entity_poly.type
_entity_poly.pdbx_seq_one_letter_code
_entity_poly.pdbx_strand_id
1 'polypeptide(L)' 'MSELTMVQAVNDGLRTIMTEDESVLVLGEDVGPKGGVFLATENLTAEFGEERCFDTPLSED' A
#
# COMPACT_ATOMS: atom_id res chain seq x y z
N MET A 1 17.94 -11.38 8.32
CA MET A 1 16.68 -10.97 7.66
C MET A 1 15.56 -11.67 8.40
N SER A 2 14.50 -10.96 8.77
CA SER A 2 13.29 -11.58 9.33
C SER A 2 12.62 -12.44 8.26
N GLU A 3 12.07 -13.59 8.64
CA GLU A 3 11.21 -14.35 7.73
C GLU A 3 9.88 -13.59 7.58
N LEU A 4 9.56 -13.21 6.35
CA LEU A 4 8.31 -12.54 5.99
C LEU A 4 7.41 -13.52 5.25
N THR A 5 6.10 -13.44 5.51
CA THR A 5 5.12 -14.01 4.57
C THR A 5 5.17 -13.24 3.25
N MET A 6 4.62 -13.81 2.17
CA MET A 6 4.59 -13.14 0.87
C MET A 6 3.88 -11.77 0.95
N VAL A 7 2.76 -11.68 1.69
CA VAL A 7 2.02 -10.42 1.88
C VAL A 7 2.89 -9.37 2.58
N GLN A 8 3.60 -9.78 3.64
CA GLN A 8 4.50 -8.88 4.37
C GLN A 8 5.67 -8.42 3.50
N ALA A 9 6.22 -9.29 2.65
CA ALA A 9 7.30 -8.92 1.72
C ALA A 9 6.82 -7.91 0.66
N VAL A 10 5.58 -8.03 0.17
CA VAL A 10 4.98 -7.03 -0.73
C VAL A 10 4.78 -5.70 -0.01
N ASN A 11 4.21 -5.71 1.20
CA ASN A 11 4.04 -4.50 2.00
C ASN A 11 5.37 -3.80 2.29
N ASP A 12 6.41 -4.56 2.65
CA ASP A 12 7.76 -4.06 2.94
C ASP A 12 8.39 -3.40 1.70
N GLY A 13 8.24 -4.03 0.52
CA GLY A 13 8.69 -3.45 -0.75
C GLY A 13 7.98 -2.14 -1.09
N LEU A 14 6.65 -2.08 -0.92
CA LEU A 14 5.86 -0.87 -1.13
C LEU A 14 6.26 0.24 -0.15
N ARG A 15 6.34 -0.06 1.15
CA ARG A 15 6.77 0.90 2.18
C ARG A 15 8.16 1.45 1.87
N THR A 16 9.10 0.59 1.46
CA THR A 16 10.47 1.00 1.13
C THR A 16 10.47 2.02 0.00
N ILE A 17 9.85 1.71 -1.14
CA ILE A 17 9.88 2.62 -2.29
C ILE A 17 9.07 3.90 -2.06
N MET A 18 7.97 3.83 -1.30
CA MET A 18 7.19 5.02 -0.93
C MET A 18 7.95 5.97 0.01
N THR A 19 8.86 5.43 0.83
CA THR A 19 9.76 6.20 1.71
C THR A 19 10.89 6.86 0.93
N GLU A 20 11.42 6.16 -0.08
CA GLU A 20 12.56 6.65 -0.89
C GLU A 20 12.16 7.67 -1.96
N ASP A 21 10.94 7.55 -2.50
CA ASP A 21 10.45 8.38 -3.59
C ASP A 21 9.05 8.96 -3.29
N GLU A 22 8.99 10.29 -3.14
CA GLU A 22 7.75 11.01 -2.87
C GLU A 22 6.74 10.97 -4.03
N SER A 23 7.15 10.59 -5.23
CA SER A 23 6.28 10.50 -6.41
C SER A 23 5.49 9.19 -6.53
N VAL A 24 5.82 8.18 -5.73
CA VAL A 24 5.18 6.86 -5.80
C VAL A 24 3.82 6.88 -5.15
N LEU A 25 2.79 6.43 -5.85
CA LEU A 25 1.42 6.32 -5.36
C LEU A 25 0.98 4.86 -5.29
N VAL A 26 0.12 4.54 -4.32
CA VAL A 26 -0.61 3.27 -4.22
C VAL A 26 -2.10 3.57 -4.34
N LEU A 27 -2.74 3.00 -5.35
CA LEU A 27 -4.16 3.23 -5.62
C LEU A 27 -4.82 1.92 -6.07
N GLY A 28 -6.10 1.77 -5.75
CA GLY A 28 -6.90 0.60 -6.10
C GLY A 28 -8.13 0.48 -5.21
N GLU A 29 -8.96 -0.52 -5.47
CA GLU A 29 -10.11 -0.81 -4.60
C GLU A 29 -9.62 -1.38 -3.26
N ASP A 30 -10.14 -0.85 -2.15
CA ASP A 30 -9.87 -1.29 -0.77
C ASP A 30 -8.40 -1.18 -0.30
N VAL A 31 -7.49 -0.61 -1.09
CA VAL A 31 -6.05 -0.52 -0.75
C VAL A 31 -5.74 0.54 0.30
N GLY A 32 -6.64 1.49 0.52
CA GLY A 32 -6.49 2.66 1.38
C GLY A 32 -6.54 2.32 2.89
N PRO A 33 -7.42 2.94 3.69
CA PRO A 33 -7.47 2.70 5.14
C PRO A 33 -7.67 1.23 5.55
N LYS A 34 -8.28 0.42 4.68
CA LYS A 34 -8.50 -1.02 4.91
C LYS A 34 -7.23 -1.85 4.71
N GLY A 35 -6.25 -1.37 3.94
CA GLY A 35 -4.98 -2.07 3.71
C GLY A 35 -5.04 -3.20 2.68
N GLY A 36 -6.09 -3.24 1.85
CA GLY A 36 -6.32 -4.26 0.83
C GLY A 36 -6.97 -5.52 1.41
N VAL A 37 -7.72 -6.25 0.55
CA VAL A 37 -8.40 -7.49 0.96
C VAL A 37 -7.44 -8.61 1.41
N PHE A 38 -6.17 -8.53 1.03
CA PHE A 38 -5.09 -9.42 1.45
C PHE A 38 -4.11 -8.79 2.44
N LEU A 39 -4.34 -7.57 2.91
CA LEU A 39 -3.46 -6.82 3.82
C LEU A 39 -2.08 -6.43 3.23
N ALA A 40 -1.94 -6.44 1.90
CA ALA A 40 -0.67 -6.09 1.25
C ALA A 40 -0.30 -4.60 1.41
N THR A 41 -1.28 -3.72 1.67
CA THR A 41 -1.09 -2.27 1.85
C THR A 41 -1.42 -1.81 3.27
N GLU A 42 -1.46 -2.75 4.23
CA GLU A 42 -1.74 -2.47 5.63
C GLU A 42 -0.84 -1.32 6.16
N ASN A 43 -1.47 -0.37 6.84
CA ASN A 43 -0.88 0.83 7.45
C ASN A 43 -0.25 1.87 6.50
N LEU A 44 -0.18 1.62 5.17
CA LEU A 44 0.44 2.58 4.25
C LEU A 44 -0.30 3.93 4.23
N THR A 45 -1.64 3.92 4.24
CA THR A 45 -2.44 5.15 4.31
C THR A 45 -2.21 5.95 5.58
N ALA A 46 -2.05 5.28 6.73
CA ALA A 46 -1.80 5.94 8.00
C ALA A 46 -0.39 6.57 8.05
N GLU A 47 0.58 5.97 7.34
CA GLU A 47 1.98 6.39 7.31
C GLU A 47 2.26 7.49 6.29
N PHE A 48 1.67 7.37 5.09
CA PHE A 48 1.96 8.26 3.94
C PHE A 48 0.83 9.22 3.59
N GLY A 49 -0.36 9.05 4.20
CA GLY A 49 -1.53 9.90 3.98
C GLY A 49 -2.37 9.50 2.76
N GLU A 50 -3.61 10.02 2.73
CA GLU A 50 -4.59 9.75 1.67
C GLU A 50 -4.19 10.32 0.30
N GLU A 51 -3.20 11.21 0.21
CA GLU A 51 -2.69 11.69 -1.08
C GLU A 51 -1.74 10.68 -1.75
N ARG A 52 -1.24 9.69 -1.00
CA ARG A 52 -0.20 8.75 -1.45
C ARG A 52 -0.66 7.30 -1.47
N CYS A 53 -1.62 6.92 -0.62
CA CYS A 53 -2.24 5.61 -0.60
C CYS A 53 -3.76 5.76 -0.39
N PHE A 54 -4.57 5.45 -1.40
CA PHE A 54 -6.01 5.75 -1.38
C PHE A 54 -6.87 4.77 -2.18
N ASP A 55 -8.15 4.72 -1.82
CA ASP A 55 -9.14 3.90 -2.51
C ASP A 55 -9.58 4.54 -3.82
N THR A 56 -9.77 3.71 -4.85
CA THR A 56 -10.39 4.11 -6.11
C THR A 56 -11.79 3.52 -6.24
N PRO A 57 -12.66 4.10 -7.11
CA PRO A 57 -13.87 3.42 -7.53
C PRO A 57 -13.58 2.04 -8.13
N LEU A 58 -14.59 1.17 -8.13
CA LEU A 58 -14.56 -0.11 -8.82
C LEU A 58 -14.66 0.13 -10.33
N SER A 59 -13.49 0.32 -10.96
CA SER A 59 -13.31 0.54 -12.40
C SER A 59 -11.86 0.26 -12.77
N GLU A 60 -11.61 -0.86 -13.43
CA GLU A 60 -10.27 -1.29 -13.82
C GLU A 60 -9.84 -0.80 -15.21
N ASP A 61 -10.81 -0.44 -16.06
CA ASP A 61 -10.62 0.16 -17.40
C ASP A 61 -10.06 1.59 -17.32
#